data_AF-A0A380K6A1-F1
#
_entry.id   AF-A0A380K6A1-F1
#
_cell.length_a   1.000
_cell.length_b   1.000
_cell.length_c   1.000
_cell.angle_alpha   90.00
_cell.angle_beta   90.00
_cell.angle_gamma   90.00
#
_symmetry.space_group_name_H-M   'P 1'
#
loop_
_entity.id
_entity.type
_entity.pdbx_description
1 polymer ?
#
loop_
_entity_poly.entity_id
_entity_poly.type
_entity_poly.pdbx_seq_one_letter_code
_entity_poly.pdbx_strand_id
1 'polypeptide(L)'
;MVIIAYLTQDEFKELGFDEVEGFEKLVKRAEVSVNLFLNGFYDFVEFEKEIEHRKKAVKLATAFQVSYLDTSGILTADDKQSLSSMSLGRTSVSYQNSAHSDLESTRYNLSLDALNILRSAGFGYKGVSYDR
;
A
#
# COMPACT_ATOMS: atom_id res chain seq x y z
N MET A 1 15.39 -8.90 1.00
CA MET A 1 13.96 -8.74 0.67
C MET A 1 13.76 -9.31 -0.70
N VAL A 2 13.00 -10.40 -0.79
CA VAL A 2 12.63 -10.99 -2.08
C VAL A 2 11.51 -10.11 -2.64
N ILE A 3 11.66 -9.63 -3.88
CA ILE A 3 10.57 -8.92 -4.55
C ILE A 3 9.67 -10.01 -5.13
N ILE A 4 8.46 -10.11 -4.60
CA ILE A 4 7.45 -11.07 -5.05
C ILE A 4 6.56 -10.34 -6.03
N ALA A 5 6.46 -10.87 -7.25
CA ALA A 5 5.56 -10.36 -8.26
C ALA A 5 4.12 -10.68 -7.85
N TYR A 6 3.39 -9.69 -7.34
CA TYR A 6 1.99 -9.90 -6.92
C TYR A 6 1.02 -9.67 -8.07
N LEU A 7 1.35 -8.79 -9.01
CA LEU A 7 0.41 -8.30 -10.01
C LEU A 7 1.11 -8.12 -11.37
N THR A 8 0.50 -8.67 -12.43
CA THR A 8 0.94 -8.42 -13.81
C THR A 8 0.19 -7.24 -14.44
N GLN A 9 0.70 -6.69 -15.54
CA GLN A 9 0.02 -5.61 -16.25
C GLN A 9 -1.35 -6.07 -16.83
N ASP A 10 -1.45 -7.32 -17.27
CA ASP A 10 -2.70 -7.88 -17.76
C ASP A 10 -3.73 -8.00 -16.63
N GLU A 11 -3.31 -8.51 -15.46
CA GLU A 11 -4.17 -8.60 -14.28
C GLU A 11 -4.62 -7.22 -13.79
N PHE A 12 -3.75 -6.21 -13.89
CA PHE A 12 -4.10 -4.83 -13.55
C PHE A 12 -5.23 -4.29 -14.44
N LYS A 13 -5.19 -4.58 -15.74
CA LYS A 13 -6.26 -4.24 -16.69
C LYS A 13 -7.53 -5.03 -16.43
N GLU A 14 -7.41 -6.34 -16.14
CA GLU A 14 -8.56 -7.20 -15.80
C GLU A 14 -9.29 -6.74 -14.53
N LEU A 15 -8.57 -6.17 -13.57
CA LEU A 15 -9.14 -5.56 -12.35
C LEU A 15 -9.86 -4.23 -12.62
N GLY A 16 -9.83 -3.70 -13.85
CA GLY A 16 -10.55 -2.50 -14.26
C GLY A 16 -9.78 -1.19 -14.09
N PHE A 17 -8.45 -1.25 -13.94
CA PHE A 17 -7.61 -0.05 -13.87
C PHE A 17 -7.11 0.37 -15.26
N ASP A 18 -7.00 1.68 -15.46
CA ASP A 18 -6.47 2.26 -16.69
C ASP A 18 -4.98 1.97 -16.86
N GLU A 19 -4.48 1.98 -18.09
CA GLU A 19 -3.05 1.79 -18.35
C GLU A 19 -2.21 2.94 -17.79
N VAL A 20 -1.13 2.58 -17.12
CA VAL A 20 -0.26 3.53 -16.41
C VAL A 20 1.12 3.57 -17.06
N GLU A 21 1.66 4.78 -17.24
CA GLU A 21 3.02 4.97 -17.76
C GLU A 21 4.06 4.50 -16.72
N GLY A 22 5.01 3.66 -17.15
CA GLY A 22 6.05 3.17 -16.24
C GLY A 22 5.55 2.15 -15.20
N PHE A 23 4.49 1.40 -15.52
CA PHE A 23 3.89 0.35 -14.68
C PHE A 23 4.93 -0.51 -13.96
N GLU A 24 5.98 -1.00 -14.65
CA GLU A 24 7.02 -1.85 -14.04
C GLU A 24 7.74 -1.21 -12.84
N LYS A 25 7.94 0.11 -12.85
CA LYS A 25 8.58 0.83 -11.75
C LYS A 25 7.60 1.06 -10.61
N LEU A 26 6.33 1.35 -10.94
CA LEU A 26 5.29 1.60 -9.96
C LEU A 26 4.86 0.34 -9.25
N VAL A 27 4.70 -0.78 -9.97
CA VAL A 27 4.34 -2.08 -9.38
C VAL A 27 5.41 -2.55 -8.40
N LYS A 28 6.70 -2.42 -8.72
CA LYS A 28 7.79 -2.74 -7.79
C LYS A 28 7.72 -1.92 -6.50
N ARG A 29 7.37 -0.63 -6.59
CA ARG A 29 7.18 0.23 -5.40
C ARG A 29 5.93 -0.16 -4.62
N ALA A 30 4.85 -0.45 -5.33
CA ALA A 30 3.60 -0.90 -4.72
C ALA A 30 3.79 -2.22 -3.95
N GLU A 31 4.48 -3.19 -4.56
CA GLU A 31 4.82 -4.47 -3.95
C GLU A 31 5.67 -4.30 -2.69
N VAL A 32 6.62 -3.35 -2.67
CA VAL A 32 7.39 -3.02 -1.46
C VAL A 32 6.48 -2.54 -0.33
N SER A 33 5.59 -1.60 -0.60
CA SER A 33 4.63 -1.08 0.39
C SER A 33 3.69 -2.18 0.91
N VAL A 34 3.17 -3.01 0.02
CA VAL A 34 2.30 -4.15 0.39
C VAL A 34 3.09 -5.17 1.22
N ASN A 35 4.27 -5.57 0.78
CA ASN A 35 5.07 -6.57 1.49
C ASN A 35 5.51 -6.09 2.89
N LEU A 36 5.82 -4.80 3.04
CA LEU A 36 6.12 -4.20 4.34
C LEU A 36 4.93 -4.29 5.30
N PHE A 37 3.71 -3.99 4.83
CA PHE A 37 2.50 -4.14 5.65
C PHE A 37 2.23 -5.60 6.03
N LEU A 38 2.51 -6.53 5.11
CA LEU A 38 2.43 -7.97 5.34
C LEU A 38 3.57 -8.51 6.22
N ASN A 39 4.49 -7.66 6.68
CA ASN A 39 5.67 -8.04 7.46
C ASN A 39 6.52 -9.13 6.76
N GLY A 40 6.62 -9.06 5.43
CA GLY A 40 7.37 -10.03 4.63
C GLY A 40 6.78 -11.45 4.63
N PHE A 41 5.49 -11.62 4.94
CA PHE A 41 4.86 -12.95 5.10
C PHE A 41 5.11 -13.89 3.91
N TYR A 42 5.09 -13.36 2.69
CA TYR A 42 5.30 -14.17 1.49
C TYR A 42 6.79 -14.38 1.12
N ASP A 43 7.73 -13.78 1.84
CA ASP A 43 9.17 -14.05 1.63
C ASP A 43 9.53 -15.51 2.01
N PHE A 44 8.70 -16.15 2.84
CA PHE A 44 8.87 -17.53 3.30
C PHE A 44 7.63 -18.42 3.05
N VAL A 45 6.51 -17.84 2.62
CA VAL A 45 5.29 -18.57 2.22
C VAL A 45 5.07 -18.39 0.72
N GLU A 46 4.82 -19.49 0.02
CA GLU A 46 4.54 -19.44 -1.42
C GLU A 46 3.18 -18.77 -1.68
N PHE A 47 3.22 -17.54 -2.21
CA PHE A 47 2.03 -16.74 -2.53
C PHE A 47 1.05 -17.50 -3.43
N GLU A 48 1.56 -18.35 -4.34
CA GLU A 48 0.71 -19.12 -5.24
C GLU A 48 -0.17 -20.17 -4.55
N LYS A 49 0.21 -20.64 -3.36
CA LYS A 49 -0.57 -21.59 -2.57
C LYS A 49 -1.56 -20.93 -1.61
N GLU A 50 -1.60 -19.61 -1.57
CA GLU A 50 -2.52 -18.86 -0.72
C GLU A 50 -3.98 -19.05 -1.15
N ILE A 51 -4.89 -19.00 -0.18
CA ILE A 51 -6.33 -19.07 -0.45
C ILE A 51 -6.76 -17.94 -1.40
N GLU A 52 -7.68 -18.27 -2.32
CA GLU A 52 -8.07 -17.39 -3.42
C GLU A 52 -8.53 -15.99 -2.96
N HIS A 53 -9.27 -15.93 -1.84
CA HIS A 53 -9.72 -14.68 -1.23
C HIS A 53 -8.55 -13.75 -0.85
N ARG A 54 -7.53 -14.27 -0.15
CA ARG A 54 -6.36 -13.47 0.26
C ARG A 54 -5.49 -13.12 -0.93
N LYS A 55 -5.32 -14.04 -1.87
CA LYS A 55 -4.58 -13.78 -3.13
C LYS A 55 -5.22 -12.62 -3.90
N LYS A 56 -6.54 -12.66 -4.13
CA LYS A 56 -7.29 -11.57 -4.79
C LYS A 56 -7.14 -10.24 -4.07
N ALA A 57 -7.21 -10.24 -2.74
CA ALA A 57 -7.04 -9.03 -1.95
C ALA A 57 -5.63 -8.43 -2.09
N VAL A 58 -4.57 -9.24 -2.08
CA VAL A 58 -3.19 -8.76 -2.28
C VAL A 58 -3.00 -8.18 -3.69
N LYS A 59 -3.56 -8.83 -4.72
CA LYS A 59 -3.52 -8.32 -6.10
C LYS A 59 -4.25 -6.98 -6.23
N LEU A 60 -5.47 -6.90 -5.71
CA LEU A 60 -6.29 -5.70 -5.75
C LEU A 60 -5.66 -4.55 -4.93
N ALA A 61 -5.09 -4.85 -3.76
CA ALA A 61 -4.37 -3.85 -2.98
C ALA A 61 -3.13 -3.32 -3.70
N THR A 62 -2.39 -4.20 -4.38
CA THR A 62 -1.25 -3.80 -5.22
C THR A 62 -1.72 -2.90 -6.38
N ALA A 63 -2.85 -3.21 -7.01
CA ALA A 63 -3.42 -2.39 -8.09
C ALA A 63 -3.82 -0.99 -7.60
N PHE A 64 -4.56 -0.89 -6.48
CA PHE A 64 -4.88 0.41 -5.87
C PHE A 64 -3.64 1.20 -5.49
N GLN A 65 -2.59 0.53 -5.04
CA GLN A 65 -1.33 1.18 -4.71
C GLN A 65 -0.63 1.71 -5.97
N VAL A 66 -0.59 0.96 -7.08
CA VAL A 66 -0.05 1.44 -8.36
C VAL A 66 -0.80 2.69 -8.83
N SER A 67 -2.13 2.65 -8.84
CA SER A 67 -2.97 3.79 -9.22
C SER A 67 -2.74 5.01 -8.33
N TYR A 68 -2.58 4.81 -7.02
CA TYR A 68 -2.25 5.88 -6.08
C TYR A 68 -0.87 6.50 -6.37
N LEU A 69 0.16 5.67 -6.61
CA LEU A 69 1.51 6.17 -6.90
C LEU A 69 1.54 6.99 -8.20
N ASP A 70 0.81 6.54 -9.22
CA ASP A 70 0.67 7.24 -10.50
C ASP A 70 -0.05 8.59 -10.34
N THR A 71 -1.23 8.57 -9.74
CA THR A 71 -2.10 9.76 -9.62
C THR A 71 -1.57 10.81 -8.63
N SER A 72 -0.94 10.38 -7.54
CA SER A 72 -0.46 11.30 -6.49
C SER A 72 0.97 11.81 -6.73
N GLY A 73 1.79 11.07 -7.49
CA GLY A 73 3.24 11.31 -7.58
C GLY A 73 4.00 11.08 -6.27
N ILE A 74 3.36 10.59 -5.21
CA ILE A 74 3.97 10.32 -3.90
C ILE A 74 4.62 8.94 -3.96
N LEU A 75 5.91 8.88 -4.25
CA LEU A 75 6.61 7.62 -4.49
C LEU A 75 7.16 6.98 -3.22
N THR A 76 7.33 7.76 -2.15
CA THR A 76 7.93 7.32 -0.89
C THR A 76 7.19 7.86 0.33
N ALA A 77 7.45 7.26 1.49
CA ALA A 77 6.93 7.76 2.77
C ALA A 77 7.45 9.17 3.08
N ASP A 78 8.68 9.49 2.69
CA ASP A 78 9.30 10.81 2.88
C ASP A 78 8.60 11.88 2.02
N ASP A 79 8.21 11.56 0.79
CA ASP A 79 7.42 12.46 -0.06
C ASP A 79 6.08 12.79 0.62
N LYS A 80 5.43 11.78 1.21
CA LYS A 80 4.15 11.92 1.92
C LYS A 80 4.28 12.82 3.15
N GLN A 81 5.37 12.70 3.92
CA GLN A 81 5.67 13.56 5.06
C GLN A 81 5.99 14.99 4.62
N SER A 82 6.76 15.16 3.55
CA SER A 82 7.18 16.48 3.04
C SER A 82 6.00 17.34 2.59
N LEU A 83 4.99 16.73 1.96
CA LEU A 83 3.76 17.43 1.57
C LEU A 83 2.91 17.91 2.76
N SER A 84 2.99 17.23 3.92
CA SER A 84 2.20 17.58 5.11
C SER A 84 2.65 18.87 5.82
N SER A 85 3.85 19.39 5.49
CA SER A 85 4.51 20.48 6.21
C SER A 85 4.90 21.70 5.36
N MET A 86 4.34 21.85 4.15
CA MET A 86 4.70 22.95 3.26
C MET A 86 4.25 24.33 3.80
N SER A 87 5.22 25.13 4.26
CA SER A 87 5.05 26.54 4.60
C SER A 87 5.35 27.40 3.38
N LEU A 88 4.33 28.04 2.78
CA LEU A 88 4.50 29.02 1.70
C LEU A 88 4.72 30.42 2.30
N GLY A 89 5.99 30.84 2.41
CA GLY A 89 6.35 32.20 2.85
C GLY A 89 6.05 32.47 4.32
N ARG A 90 5.31 33.56 4.61
CA ARG A 90 4.83 33.90 5.98
C ARG A 90 3.60 33.11 6.41
N THR A 91 3.06 32.26 5.53
CA THR A 91 1.84 31.50 5.78
C THR A 91 2.21 30.02 5.88
N SER A 92 2.21 29.50 7.10
CA SER A 92 2.35 28.06 7.34
C SER A 92 0.96 27.42 7.26
N VAL A 93 0.76 26.50 6.32
CA VAL A 93 -0.43 25.67 6.26
C VAL A 93 -0.02 24.29 6.77
N SER A 94 -0.24 24.05 8.07
CA SER A 94 -0.17 22.69 8.58
C SER A 94 -1.48 21.99 8.18
N TYR A 95 -1.40 21.02 7.28
CA TYR A 95 -2.43 19.99 7.24
C TYR A 95 -2.22 19.15 8.50
N GLN A 96 -2.82 19.59 9.61
CA GLN A 96 -2.95 18.75 10.79
C GLN A 96 -3.78 17.54 10.37
N ASN A 97 -3.07 16.47 10.04
CA ASN A 97 -3.65 15.15 9.87
C ASN A 97 -4.27 14.85 11.23
N SER A 98 -5.59 14.98 11.32
CA SER A 98 -6.39 14.69 12.51
C SER A 98 -5.85 13.41 13.14
N ALA A 99 -5.61 13.46 14.45
CA ALA A 99 -4.75 12.59 15.27
C ALA A 99 -5.02 11.05 15.25
N HIS A 100 -5.70 10.53 14.23
CA HIS A 100 -6.00 9.12 14.01
C HIS A 100 -5.92 8.69 12.52
N SER A 101 -5.26 9.45 11.63
CA SER A 101 -4.91 8.89 10.32
C SER A 101 -4.06 7.63 10.55
N ASP A 102 -4.55 6.46 10.11
CA ASP A 102 -3.97 5.15 10.36
C ASP A 102 -2.43 5.18 10.29
N LEU A 103 -1.79 5.17 11.47
CA LEU A 103 -0.33 5.28 11.61
C LEU A 103 0.37 4.23 10.74
N GLU A 104 -0.26 3.07 10.56
CA GLU A 104 0.18 1.99 9.68
C GLU A 104 0.21 2.39 8.19
N SER A 105 -0.82 3.05 7.64
CA SER A 105 -0.82 3.49 6.23
C SER A 105 0.33 4.45 5.93
N THR A 106 0.63 5.32 6.89
CA THR A 106 1.70 6.33 6.79
C THR A 106 3.07 5.67 6.95
N ARG A 107 3.20 4.69 7.85
CA ARG A 107 4.42 3.90 8.03
C ARG A 107 4.84 3.13 6.79
N TYR A 108 3.89 2.58 6.04
CA TYR A 108 4.18 1.68 4.92
C TYR A 108 4.03 2.33 3.54
N ASN A 109 3.78 3.65 3.49
CA ASN A 109 3.44 4.38 2.27
C ASN A 109 2.27 3.76 1.49
N LEU A 110 1.31 3.15 2.18
CA LEU A 110 0.12 2.57 1.55
C LEU A 110 -0.96 3.63 1.33
N SER A 111 -1.69 3.48 0.23
CA SER A 111 -2.97 4.16 0.01
C SER A 111 -4.01 3.61 0.99
N LEU A 112 -5.01 4.43 1.31
CA LEU A 112 -6.07 4.02 2.23
C LEU A 112 -6.89 2.85 1.65
N ASP A 113 -7.12 2.85 0.34
CA ASP A 113 -7.83 1.77 -0.35
C ASP A 113 -7.06 0.44 -0.27
N ALA A 114 -5.75 0.46 -0.55
CA ALA A 114 -4.92 -0.73 -0.43
C ALA A 114 -4.92 -1.28 1.00
N LEU A 115 -4.83 -0.40 2.01
CA LEU A 115 -4.92 -0.80 3.42
C LEU A 115 -6.27 -1.45 3.75
N ASN A 116 -7.37 -0.84 3.31
CA ASN A 116 -8.72 -1.34 3.58
C ASN A 116 -8.95 -2.73 2.96
N ILE A 117 -8.50 -2.93 1.72
CA ILE A 117 -8.58 -4.24 1.05
C ILE A 117 -7.79 -5.30 1.83
N LEU A 118 -6.55 -5.01 2.22
CA LEU A 118 -5.72 -5.95 2.97
C LEU A 118 -6.36 -6.30 4.33
N ARG A 119 -6.89 -5.30 5.05
CA ARG A 119 -7.60 -5.54 6.32
C ARG A 119 -8.88 -6.35 6.14
N SER A 120 -9.65 -6.09 5.09
CA SER A 120 -10.86 -6.86 4.78
C SER A 120 -10.56 -8.35 4.56
N ALA A 121 -9.34 -8.66 4.09
CA ALA A 121 -8.84 -10.01 3.91
C ALA A 121 -8.18 -10.64 5.15
N GLY A 122 -8.24 -9.96 6.30
CA GLY A 122 -7.70 -10.45 7.57
C GLY A 122 -6.22 -10.14 7.80
N PHE A 123 -5.55 -9.41 6.90
CA PHE A 123 -4.17 -8.99 7.12
C PHE A 123 -4.10 -7.84 8.13
N GLY A 124 -3.03 -7.82 8.94
CA GLY A 124 -2.81 -6.79 9.95
C GLY A 124 -3.64 -6.97 11.24
N TYR A 125 -4.40 -8.06 11.39
CA TYR A 125 -5.04 -8.40 12.65
C TYR A 125 -3.98 -8.75 13.71
N LYS A 126 -3.83 -7.89 14.71
CA LYS A 126 -3.02 -8.13 15.90
C LYS A 126 -4.00 -8.54 17.00
N GLY A 127 -3.99 -9.82 17.39
CA GLY A 127 -4.85 -10.29 18.48
C GLY A 127 -4.62 -9.47 19.74
N VAL A 128 -5.70 -8.98 20.36
CA VAL A 128 -5.62 -8.29 21.64
C VAL A 128 -5.42 -9.35 22.72
N SER A 129 -4.19 -9.46 23.24
CA SER A 129 -3.94 -10.24 24.45
C SER A 129 -4.43 -9.42 25.63
N TYR A 130 -5.61 -9.78 26.17
CA TYR A 130 -5.98 -9.33 27.51
C TYR A 130 -5.19 -10.18 28.50
N ASP A 131 -4.15 -9.59 29.09
CA ASP A 131 -3.58 -10.14 30.32
C ASP A 131 -4.70 -10.14 31.37
N ARG A 132 -4.94 -11.29 31.99
CA ARG A 132 -6.11 -11.55 32.85
C ARG A 132 -5.69 -11.63 34.30
#